data_AF-A0A956YEU5-F1
#
_entry.id   AF-A0A956YEU5-F1
#
_cell.length_a   1.000
_cell.length_b   1.000
_cell.length_c   1.000
_cell.angle_alpha   90.00
_cell.angle_beta   90.00
_cell.angle_gamma   90.00
#
_symmetry.space_group_name_H-M   'P 1'
#
loop_
_entity.id
_entity.type
_entity.pdbx_description
1 polymer ?
#
loop_
_entity_poly.entity_id
_entity_poly.type
_entity_poly.pdbx_seq_one_letter_code
_entity_poly.pdbx_strand_id
1 'polypeptide(L)'
;MHQHIFKVGWLLTQNYETTTILYYTFFLPGIILHEVIYWLVAGLLDVRAERSIKWPEKQEIGELRLNFVQLARRTGRIQRAIISSAPLIIGLVIVWLMATNIFDIAGFMTTISSGDLNDVGAGFSQLLSTPDFWLWFYILFTISNTMFPHLPKDLQGWRAIIASLAVAAA
;
A
#
# COMPACT_ATOMS: atom_id res chain seq x y z
N MET A 1 -1.92 -9.81 -26.06
CA MET A 1 -0.54 -10.38 -25.99
C MET A 1 -0.09 -10.64 -24.54
N HIS A 2 -0.96 -11.12 -23.63
CA HIS A 2 -0.59 -11.45 -22.22
C HIS A 2 -1.09 -12.86 -21.82
N GLN A 3 -1.69 -13.61 -22.74
CA GLN A 3 -2.29 -14.93 -22.48
C GLN A 3 -1.27 -16.09 -22.50
N HIS A 4 -0.08 -15.88 -23.08
CA HIS A 4 0.89 -16.96 -23.28
C HIS A 4 1.88 -17.14 -22.11
N ILE A 5 2.21 -16.06 -21.38
CA ILE A 5 3.04 -16.15 -20.16
C ILE A 5 2.27 -16.82 -19.01
N PHE A 6 0.93 -16.67 -19.01
CA PHE A 6 0.02 -17.24 -18.02
C PHE A 6 -0.05 -18.77 -18.05
N LYS A 7 0.18 -19.40 -19.22
CA LYS A 7 0.12 -20.87 -19.36
C LYS A 7 1.33 -21.61 -18.77
N VAL A 8 2.48 -20.94 -18.66
CA VAL A 8 3.72 -21.59 -18.20
C VAL A 8 3.78 -21.61 -16.66
N GLY A 9 3.22 -20.59 -15.99
CA GLY A 9 3.03 -20.61 -14.53
C GLY A 9 1.90 -21.53 -14.06
N TRP A 10 0.89 -21.76 -14.91
CA TRP A 10 -0.28 -22.59 -14.60
C TRP A 10 0.04 -24.08 -14.37
N LEU A 11 1.11 -24.59 -14.98
CA LEU A 11 1.52 -26.00 -14.88
C LEU A 11 2.31 -26.35 -13.61
N LEU A 12 2.74 -25.37 -12.80
CA LEU A 12 3.72 -25.58 -11.73
C LEU A 12 3.15 -25.67 -10.30
N THR A 13 2.00 -25.07 -9.99
CA THR A 13 1.66 -24.84 -8.56
C THR A 13 0.38 -25.50 -8.07
N GLN A 14 -0.58 -25.82 -8.95
CA GLN A 14 -1.79 -26.61 -8.69
C GLN A 14 -2.55 -26.42 -7.34
N ASN A 15 -2.39 -25.29 -6.64
CA ASN A 15 -3.25 -24.90 -5.52
C ASN A 15 -3.21 -23.37 -5.26
N TYR A 16 -4.26 -22.68 -5.70
CA TYR A 16 -4.41 -21.22 -5.54
C TYR A 16 -4.62 -20.80 -4.07
N GLU A 17 -5.11 -21.71 -3.23
CA GLU A 17 -5.55 -21.41 -1.87
C GLU A 17 -4.35 -21.20 -0.92
N THR A 18 -3.34 -22.08 -0.99
CA THR A 18 -2.12 -21.98 -0.20
C THR A 18 -1.31 -20.72 -0.56
N THR A 19 -1.24 -20.39 -1.84
CA THR A 19 -0.52 -19.20 -2.34
C THR A 19 -1.17 -17.92 -1.83
N THR A 20 -2.51 -17.83 -1.82
CA THR A 20 -3.23 -16.68 -1.26
C THR A 20 -2.98 -16.55 0.24
N ILE A 21 -3.03 -17.65 1.01
CA ILE A 21 -2.80 -17.59 2.47
C ILE A 21 -1.38 -17.14 2.79
N LEU A 22 -0.37 -17.66 2.09
CA LEU A 22 1.02 -17.27 2.28
C LEU A 22 1.24 -15.78 1.95
N TYR A 23 0.64 -15.32 0.85
CA TYR A 23 0.68 -13.92 0.44
C TYR A 23 0.06 -13.00 1.51
N TYR A 24 -1.16 -13.30 1.97
CA TYR A 24 -1.81 -12.51 3.03
C TYR A 24 -1.04 -12.54 4.34
N THR A 25 -0.46 -13.69 4.72
CA THR A 25 0.35 -13.82 5.93
C THR A 25 1.62 -12.97 5.84
N PHE A 26 2.26 -12.94 4.68
CA PHE A 26 3.44 -12.13 4.43
C PHE A 26 3.14 -10.63 4.41
N PHE A 27 1.99 -10.22 3.88
CA PHE A 27 1.60 -8.80 3.84
C PHE A 27 0.78 -8.33 5.05
N LEU A 28 0.55 -9.22 6.02
CA LEU A 28 -0.28 -9.01 7.20
C LEU A 28 -0.03 -7.68 7.94
N PRO A 29 1.21 -7.25 8.25
CA PRO A 29 1.42 -5.97 8.93
C PRO A 29 0.91 -4.78 8.12
N GLY A 30 1.16 -4.77 6.81
CA GLY A 30 0.66 -3.73 5.91
C GLY A 30 -0.86 -3.78 5.73
N ILE A 31 -1.46 -4.98 5.73
CA ILE A 31 -2.91 -5.21 5.65
C ILE A 31 -3.60 -4.63 6.88
N ILE A 32 -3.09 -4.95 8.08
CA ILE A 32 -3.63 -4.44 9.34
C ILE A 32 -3.60 -2.92 9.35
N LEU A 33 -2.45 -2.33 8.99
CA LEU A 33 -2.30 -0.89 8.98
C LEU A 33 -3.28 -0.23 8.00
N HIS A 34 -3.44 -0.79 6.80
CA HIS A 34 -4.40 -0.31 5.80
C HIS A 34 -5.82 -0.27 6.37
N GLU A 35 -6.24 -1.39 6.97
CA GLU A 35 -7.60 -1.56 7.50
C GLU A 35 -7.87 -0.62 8.68
N VAL A 36 -6.89 -0.45 9.58
CA VAL A 36 -7.00 0.48 10.72
C VAL A 36 -7.13 1.91 10.23
N ILE A 37 -6.32 2.34 9.26
CA ILE A 37 -6.43 3.67 8.65
C ILE A 37 -7.81 3.87 8.03
N TYR A 38 -8.26 2.89 7.24
CA TYR A 38 -9.55 2.95 6.57
C TYR A 38 -10.71 3.09 7.57
N TRP A 39 -10.68 2.29 8.64
CA TRP A 39 -11.67 2.31 9.70
C TRP A 39 -11.65 3.62 10.49
N LEU A 40 -10.47 4.13 10.86
CA LEU A 40 -10.33 5.40 11.57
C LEU A 40 -10.89 6.57 10.74
N VAL A 41 -10.54 6.64 9.45
CA VAL A 41 -10.98 7.73 8.57
C VAL A 41 -12.48 7.64 8.30
N ALA A 42 -13.02 6.42 8.16
CA ALA A 42 -14.47 6.23 8.09
C ALA A 42 -15.18 6.72 9.35
N GLY A 43 -14.66 6.39 10.54
CA GLY A 43 -15.18 6.86 11.81
C GLY A 43 -15.11 8.39 11.97
N LEU A 44 -14.01 9.02 11.56
CA LEU A 44 -13.86 10.48 11.58
C LEU A 44 -14.86 11.21 10.67
N LEU A 45 -15.31 10.55 9.59
CA LEU A 45 -16.28 11.10 8.64
C LEU A 45 -17.74 10.70 8.97
N ASP A 46 -17.98 10.13 10.16
CA ASP A 46 -19.29 9.60 10.60
C ASP A 46 -19.89 8.58 9.62
N VAL A 47 -19.02 7.84 8.93
CA VAL A 47 -19.43 6.78 8.01
C VAL A 47 -19.38 5.46 8.74
N ARG A 48 -20.54 4.80 8.86
CA ARG A 48 -20.63 3.44 9.38
C ARG A 48 -19.81 2.48 8.50
N ALA A 49 -18.67 2.08 9.03
CA ALA A 49 -17.87 0.97 8.56
C ALA A 49 -18.46 -0.34 9.12
N GLU A 50 -19.23 -1.05 8.31
CA GLU A 50 -19.72 -2.37 8.69
C GLU A 50 -18.57 -3.37 8.54
N ARG A 51 -18.19 -4.00 9.66
CA ARG A 51 -17.13 -5.01 9.72
C ARG A 51 -17.66 -6.30 9.11
N SER A 52 -17.45 -6.51 7.82
CA SER A 52 -17.67 -7.80 7.19
C SER A 52 -16.33 -8.51 7.05
N ILE A 53 -15.95 -9.33 8.04
CA ILE A 53 -14.80 -10.21 7.89
C ILE A 53 -15.18 -11.26 6.84
N LYS A 54 -14.95 -10.95 5.57
CA LYS A 54 -15.02 -11.90 4.46
C LYS A 54 -13.63 -12.43 4.23
N TRP A 55 -13.48 -13.75 4.31
CA TRP A 55 -12.25 -14.42 3.92
C TRP A 55 -11.87 -14.05 2.48
N PRO A 56 -10.57 -13.84 2.20
CA PRO A 56 -10.12 -13.41 0.88
C PRO A 56 -10.54 -14.42 -0.19
N GLU A 57 -11.24 -13.92 -1.22
CA GLU A 57 -11.66 -14.72 -2.38
C GLU A 57 -10.44 -15.13 -3.22
N LYS A 58 -10.47 -16.31 -3.84
CA LYS A 58 -9.38 -16.86 -4.67
C LYS A 58 -8.94 -15.82 -5.72
N GLN A 59 -7.69 -15.40 -5.66
CA GLN A 59 -7.14 -14.36 -6.53
C GLN A 59 -6.40 -15.01 -7.70
N GLU A 60 -6.88 -14.78 -8.93
CA GLU A 60 -6.22 -15.25 -10.16
C GLU A 60 -5.06 -14.31 -10.59
N ILE A 61 -4.97 -13.11 -10.00
CA ILE A 61 -3.98 -12.07 -10.29
C ILE A 61 -3.56 -11.48 -8.94
N GLY A 62 -2.27 -11.25 -8.72
CA GLY A 62 -1.67 -10.78 -7.45
C GLY A 62 -2.05 -9.35 -7.04
N GLU A 63 -3.35 -9.07 -7.00
CA GLU A 63 -3.93 -7.82 -6.50
C GLU A 63 -4.63 -8.10 -5.16
N LEU A 64 -4.09 -7.50 -4.10
CA LEU A 64 -4.55 -7.66 -2.73
C LEU A 64 -5.90 -6.97 -2.49
N ARG A 65 -7.04 -7.57 -2.84
CA ARG A 65 -8.37 -6.97 -2.59
C ARG A 65 -8.74 -6.94 -1.10
N LEU A 66 -8.49 -5.80 -0.46
CA LEU A 66 -8.87 -5.52 0.93
C LEU A 66 -10.36 -5.15 1.02
N ASN A 67 -11.22 -6.15 1.17
CA ASN A 67 -12.68 -5.98 1.29
C ASN A 67 -13.19 -6.28 2.72
N PHE A 68 -12.37 -6.09 3.76
CA PHE A 68 -12.72 -6.48 5.13
C PHE A 68 -13.65 -5.47 5.83
N VAL A 69 -13.63 -4.21 5.42
CA VAL A 69 -14.58 -3.16 5.85
C VAL A 69 -15.38 -2.68 4.65
N GLN A 70 -16.70 -2.77 4.75
CA GLN A 70 -17.62 -2.23 3.75
C GLN A 70 -18.22 -0.93 4.26
N LEU A 71 -18.16 0.11 3.42
CA LEU A 71 -18.84 1.38 3.70
C LEU A 71 -20.35 1.23 3.48
N ALA A 72 -21.15 1.80 4.39
CA ALA A 72 -22.60 1.80 4.26
C ALA A 72 -23.06 2.35 2.90
N ARG A 73 -24.13 1.76 2.32
CA ARG A 73 -24.67 2.13 0.99
C ARG A 73 -24.98 3.62 0.81
N ARG A 74 -25.20 4.36 1.91
CA ARG A 74 -25.48 5.80 1.93
C ARG A 74 -24.25 6.71 2.03
N THR A 75 -23.04 6.20 1.86
CA THR A 75 -21.84 7.05 1.93
C THR A 75 -21.77 8.01 0.74
N GLY A 76 -21.51 9.31 0.99
CA GLY A 76 -21.33 10.30 -0.06
C GLY A 76 -20.18 9.94 -1.02
N ARG A 77 -20.22 10.41 -2.27
CA ARG A 77 -19.13 10.16 -3.25
C ARG A 77 -17.79 10.74 -2.78
N ILE A 78 -17.82 11.91 -2.14
CA ILE A 78 -16.64 12.60 -1.62
C ILE A 78 -16.07 11.86 -0.40
N GLN A 79 -16.92 11.51 0.59
CA GLN A 79 -16.51 10.72 1.76
C GLN A 79 -15.84 9.41 1.34
N ARG A 80 -16.44 8.68 0.38
CA ARG A 80 -15.84 7.44 -0.16
C ARG A 80 -14.45 7.68 -0.75
N ALA A 81 -14.28 8.75 -1.52
CA ALA A 81 -12.99 9.10 -2.13
C ALA A 81 -11.92 9.46 -1.09
N ILE A 82 -12.30 10.17 -0.02
CA ILE A 82 -11.37 10.50 1.06
C ILE A 82 -10.94 9.23 1.78
N ILE A 83 -11.90 8.39 2.19
CA ILE A 83 -11.62 7.13 2.92
C ILE A 83 -10.76 6.19 2.08
N SER A 84 -11.07 6.02 0.79
CA SER A 84 -10.29 5.13 -0.10
C SER A 84 -8.88 5.66 -0.40
N SER A 85 -8.67 6.98 -0.35
CA SER A 85 -7.35 7.58 -0.56
C SER A 85 -6.49 7.64 0.70
N ALA A 86 -7.08 7.49 1.88
CA ALA A 86 -6.37 7.69 3.14
C ALA A 86 -5.21 6.70 3.38
N PRO A 87 -5.35 5.38 3.09
CA PRO A 87 -4.23 4.45 3.20
C PRO A 87 -3.02 4.86 2.36
N LEU A 88 -3.24 5.35 1.13
CA LEU A 88 -2.17 5.83 0.26
C LEU A 88 -1.45 7.05 0.86
N ILE A 89 -2.21 8.05 1.29
CA ILE A 89 -1.66 9.30 1.82
C ILE A 89 -0.85 9.01 3.09
N ILE A 90 -1.42 8.24 4.02
CA ILE A 90 -0.75 7.90 5.27
C ILE A 90 0.44 6.97 5.03
N GLY A 91 0.30 6.01 4.12
CA GLY A 91 1.40 5.14 3.69
C GLY A 91 2.59 5.92 3.16
N LEU A 92 2.36 6.93 2.31
CA LEU A 92 3.41 7.83 1.81
C LEU A 92 4.10 8.62 2.94
N VAL A 93 3.33 9.14 3.89
CA VAL A 93 3.87 9.84 5.06
C VAL A 93 4.73 8.91 5.92
N ILE A 94 4.27 7.68 6.18
CA ILE A 94 5.03 6.69 6.94
C ILE A 94 6.32 6.31 6.21
N VAL A 95 6.24 6.02 4.90
CA VAL A 95 7.43 5.72 4.07
C VAL A 95 8.45 6.86 4.14
N TRP A 96 7.98 8.11 4.04
CA TRP A 96 8.84 9.29 4.15
C TRP A 96 9.49 9.42 5.54
N LEU A 97 8.73 9.19 6.62
CA LEU A 97 9.26 9.18 7.99
C LEU A 97 10.30 8.08 8.19
N MET A 98 10.07 6.88 7.65
CA MET A 98 11.04 5.78 7.70
C MET A 98 12.32 6.12 6.93
N ALA A 99 12.19 6.67 5.72
CA ALA A 99 13.34 7.07 4.90
C ALA A 99 14.22 8.12 5.60
N THR A 100 13.63 9.04 6.34
CA THR A 100 14.35 10.13 7.00
C THR A 100 14.85 9.78 8.40
N ASN A 101 14.05 9.09 9.23
CA ASN A 101 14.36 8.85 10.63
C ASN A 101 14.98 7.48 10.92
N ILE A 102 14.73 6.49 10.05
CA ILE A 102 15.20 5.11 10.27
C ILE A 102 16.37 4.81 9.35
N PHE A 103 16.20 5.04 8.05
CA PHE A 103 17.19 4.68 7.04
C PHE A 103 18.28 5.75 6.80
N ASP A 104 18.18 6.92 7.43
CA ASP A 104 19.11 8.05 7.27
C ASP A 104 19.54 8.26 5.80
N ILE A 105 18.55 8.38 4.91
CA ILE A 105 18.82 8.56 3.48
C ILE A 105 19.62 9.86 3.23
N ALA A 106 19.50 10.85 4.10
CA ALA A 106 20.31 12.06 4.04
C ALA A 106 21.80 11.74 4.27
N GLY A 107 22.14 11.00 5.33
CA GLY A 107 23.49 10.51 5.58
C GLY A 107 24.02 9.68 4.42
N PHE A 108 23.23 8.73 3.90
CA PHE A 108 23.58 7.94 2.72
C PHE A 108 23.95 8.83 1.51
N MET A 109 23.13 9.85 1.21
CA MET A 109 23.39 10.77 0.10
C MET A 109 24.67 11.60 0.30
N THR A 110 25.01 11.96 1.54
CA THR A 110 26.27 12.65 1.82
C THR A 110 27.48 11.76 1.61
N THR A 111 27.40 10.48 2.02
CA THR A 111 28.48 9.51 1.88
C THR A 111 28.80 9.26 0.41
N ILE A 112 27.79 9.11 -0.46
CA ILE A 112 28.00 8.81 -1.89
C ILE A 112 28.26 10.04 -2.78
N SER A 113 28.35 11.25 -2.20
CA SER A 113 28.39 12.51 -2.95
C SER A 113 29.69 12.77 -3.71
N SER A 114 30.76 12.05 -3.38
CA SER A 114 32.10 12.17 -3.98
C SER A 114 32.22 11.57 -5.38
N GLY A 115 31.30 10.65 -5.75
CA GLY A 115 31.36 9.89 -7.00
C GLY A 115 32.33 8.70 -7.01
N ASP A 116 32.96 8.36 -5.88
CA ASP A 116 33.80 7.15 -5.77
C ASP A 116 32.94 5.89 -5.52
N LEU A 117 33.30 4.79 -6.17
CA LEU A 117 32.69 3.48 -5.96
C LEU A 117 32.92 2.94 -4.54
N ASN A 118 34.03 3.32 -3.90
CA ASN A 118 34.31 2.94 -2.51
C ASN A 118 33.27 3.57 -1.55
N ASP A 119 32.84 4.79 -1.84
CA ASP A 119 31.89 5.54 -1.03
C ASP A 119 30.45 5.01 -1.20
N VAL A 120 30.13 4.43 -2.36
CA VAL A 120 28.88 3.67 -2.56
C VAL A 120 28.84 2.45 -1.62
N GLY A 121 29.93 1.69 -1.55
CA GLY A 121 30.03 0.54 -0.64
C GLY A 121 29.89 0.94 0.83
N ALA A 122 30.54 2.03 1.23
CA ALA A 122 30.43 2.59 2.58
C ALA A 122 28.99 3.04 2.90
N GLY A 123 28.32 3.71 1.97
CA GLY A 123 26.92 4.13 2.12
C GLY A 123 25.97 2.95 2.32
N PHE A 124 26.10 1.89 1.52
CA PHE A 124 25.31 0.66 1.71
C PHE A 124 25.63 -0.03 3.04
N SER A 125 26.91 -0.07 3.44
CA SER A 125 27.28 -0.65 4.73
C SER A 125 26.69 0.13 5.91
N GLN A 126 26.67 1.46 5.83
CA GLN A 126 26.03 2.33 6.82
C GLN A 126 24.53 2.04 6.89
N LEU A 127 23.86 1.98 5.73
CA LEU A 127 22.43 1.70 5.66
C LEU A 127 22.07 0.32 6.27
N LEU A 128 22.82 -0.73 5.91
CA LEU A 128 22.64 -2.09 6.42
C LEU A 128 23.03 -2.25 7.89
N SER A 129 23.83 -1.33 8.44
CA SER A 129 24.21 -1.33 9.86
C SER A 129 23.13 -0.75 10.79
N THR A 130 22.04 -0.21 10.23
CA THR A 130 20.89 0.30 10.99
C THR A 130 20.31 -0.80 11.88
N PRO A 131 20.03 -0.52 13.18
CA PRO A 131 19.38 -1.47 14.07
C PRO A 131 18.07 -1.99 13.45
N ASP A 132 17.88 -3.31 13.49
CA ASP A 132 16.69 -3.97 12.94
C ASP A 132 16.39 -3.64 11.47
N PHE A 133 17.41 -3.33 10.66
CA PHE A 133 17.27 -2.95 9.25
C PHE A 133 16.30 -3.86 8.48
N TRP A 134 16.46 -5.18 8.60
CA TRP A 134 15.63 -6.14 7.87
C TRP A 134 14.16 -6.12 8.29
N LEU A 135 13.88 -5.85 9.57
CA LEU A 135 12.51 -5.69 10.07
C LEU A 135 11.89 -4.42 9.49
N TRP A 136 12.61 -3.30 9.54
CA TRP A 136 12.13 -2.03 8.98
C TRP A 136 11.97 -2.08 7.47
N PHE A 137 12.89 -2.75 6.77
CA PHE A 137 12.80 -2.98 5.34
C PHE A 137 11.58 -3.84 4.99
N TYR A 138 11.32 -4.90 5.76
CA TYR A 138 10.12 -5.71 5.62
C TYR A 138 8.84 -4.90 5.86
N ILE A 139 8.78 -4.08 6.92
CA ILE A 139 7.63 -3.19 7.18
C ILE A 139 7.44 -2.23 6.01
N LEU A 140 8.50 -1.54 5.57
CA LEU A 140 8.47 -0.64 4.43
C LEU A 140 7.92 -1.35 3.19
N PHE A 141 8.43 -2.53 2.89
CA PHE A 141 7.98 -3.35 1.76
C PHE A 141 6.49 -3.68 1.87
N THR A 142 6.03 -4.13 3.03
CA THR A 142 4.60 -4.47 3.21
C THR A 142 3.71 -3.24 3.06
N ILE A 143 4.06 -2.09 3.66
CA ILE A 143 3.31 -0.83 3.53
C ILE A 143 3.24 -0.38 2.07
N SER A 144 4.38 -0.38 1.37
CA SER A 144 4.43 0.03 -0.04
C SER A 144 3.55 -0.84 -0.95
N ASN A 145 3.34 -2.12 -0.62
CA ASN A 145 2.53 -3.03 -1.43
C ASN A 145 1.04 -3.07 -1.02
N THR A 146 0.69 -2.70 0.21
CA THR A 146 -0.71 -2.77 0.70
C THR A 146 -1.45 -1.44 0.66
N MET A 147 -0.76 -0.31 0.56
CA MET A 147 -1.38 1.03 0.65
C MET A 147 -1.86 1.60 -0.69
N PHE A 148 -1.56 0.94 -1.82
CA PHE A 148 -2.06 1.39 -3.13
C PHE A 148 -3.56 1.08 -3.30
N PRO A 149 -4.38 2.04 -3.73
CA PRO A 149 -5.81 1.83 -3.95
C PRO A 149 -6.06 1.02 -5.24
N HIS A 150 -7.15 0.25 -5.27
CA HIS A 150 -7.56 -0.49 -6.47
C HIS A 150 -8.26 0.44 -7.46
N LEU A 151 -7.47 0.98 -8.37
CA LEU A 151 -7.93 1.70 -9.54
C LEU A 151 -8.75 0.76 -10.46
N PRO A 152 -9.88 1.21 -11.06
CA PRO A 152 -10.50 2.54 -10.97
C PRO A 152 -11.67 2.63 -9.98
N LYS A 153 -12.06 1.54 -9.31
CA LYS A 153 -13.27 1.50 -8.46
C LYS A 153 -13.16 2.45 -7.26
N ASP A 154 -11.96 2.59 -6.69
CA ASP A 154 -11.73 3.35 -5.47
C ASP A 154 -11.62 4.88 -5.70
N LEU A 155 -11.34 5.30 -6.94
CA LEU A 155 -11.11 6.71 -7.31
C LEU A 155 -12.28 7.34 -8.09
N GLN A 156 -13.41 6.65 -8.23
CA GLN A 156 -14.58 7.22 -8.93
C GLN A 156 -15.08 8.53 -8.30
N GLY A 157 -14.97 8.69 -6.98
CA GLY A 157 -15.38 9.93 -6.30
C GLY A 157 -14.44 11.11 -6.55
N TRP A 158 -13.15 10.86 -6.83
CA TRP A 158 -12.17 11.92 -7.15
C TRP A 158 -12.46 12.62 -8.47
N ARG A 159 -13.04 11.92 -9.46
CA ARG A 159 -13.50 12.55 -10.72
C ARG A 159 -14.52 13.65 -10.47
N ALA A 160 -15.43 13.46 -9.50
CA ALA A 160 -16.42 14.46 -9.15
C ALA A 160 -15.79 15.67 -8.44
N ILE A 161 -14.79 15.45 -7.58
CA ILE A 161 -14.06 16.52 -6.89
C ILE A 161 -13.29 17.37 -7.91
N ILE A 162 -12.50 16.73 -8.79
CA ILE A 162 -11.73 17.42 -9.83
C ILE A 162 -12.66 18.20 -10.76
N ALA A 163 -13.79 17.61 -11.16
CA ALA A 163 -14.78 18.30 -11.99
C ALA A 163 -15.39 19.52 -11.25
N SER A 164 -15.73 19.39 -9.97
CA SER A 164 -16.26 20.52 -9.19
C SER A 164 -15.25 21.65 -8.99
N LEU A 165 -13.97 21.32 -8.77
CA LEU A 165 -12.89 22.31 -8.67
C LEU A 165 -12.62 22.99 -10.01
N ALA A 166 -12.63 22.23 -11.11
CA ALA A 166 -12.46 22.79 -12.46
C ALA A 166 -13.59 23.75 -12.82
N VAL A 167 -14.84 23.45 -12.43
CA VAL A 167 -15.98 24.36 -12.62
C VAL A 167 -15.90 25.58 -11.71
N ALA A 168 -15.42 25.44 -10.47
CA ALA A 168 -15.26 26.56 -9.55
C ALA A 168 -14.08 27.50 -9.91
N ALA A 169 -13.11 27.00 -10.67
CA ALA A 169 -11.95 27.74 -11.14
C ALA A 169 -12.12 28.36 -12.54
N ALA A 170 -13.25 28.11 -13.22
CA ALA A 170 -13.61 28.65 -14.53
C ALA A 170 -14.60 29.81 -14.41
#